data_AF-A0A839EUB3-F1
#
_entry.id   AF-A0A839EUB3-F1
#
_cell.length_a   1.000
_cell.length_b   1.000
_cell.length_c   1.000
_cell.angle_alpha   90.00
_cell.angle_beta   90.00
_cell.angle_gamma   90.00
#
_symmetry.space_group_name_H-M   'P 1'
#
loop_
_entity.id
_entity.type
_entity.pdbx_description
1 polymer ?
#
loop_
_entity_poly.entity_id
_entity_poly.type
_entity_poly.pdbx_seq_one_letter_code
_entity_poly.pdbx_strand_id
1 'polypeptide(L)'
;MSIKTLLIGSSAVILAVSAAHAADAVVVAEPEPVEYVRVCDAYGAGFFYIPGTETCLKIGGYLRYDVRGGDDPLTGVKRDSWYKRTRASLRFDARSETELGTLRSYIETYFQYTNGSNNAYIPKAYIELGGFRVGAVDSQFTSWTNYAGDIINDNVIAYGPDTRHMATLAEGVQLSFPFNSLNSSLLTSFASTTLHQYYFG
;
A
#
# COMPACT_ATOMS: atom_id res chain seq x y z
N MET A 1 29.07 -66.35 -25.26
CA MET A 1 27.94 -67.18 -25.73
C MET A 1 26.74 -66.26 -25.89
N SER A 2 26.51 -65.64 -27.06
CA SER A 2 25.71 -66.09 -28.23
C SER A 2 24.29 -66.55 -27.87
N ILE A 3 23.27 -65.75 -28.18
CA ILE A 3 22.39 -65.86 -29.38
C ILE A 3 21.72 -64.47 -29.54
N LYS A 4 21.81 -63.66 -30.61
CA LYS A 4 21.63 -63.78 -32.08
C LYS A 4 20.19 -64.04 -32.55
N THR A 5 19.71 -63.09 -33.36
CA THR A 5 18.53 -63.08 -34.27
C THR A 5 17.18 -62.93 -33.59
N LEU A 6 16.26 -62.07 -34.05
CA LEU A 6 15.62 -62.08 -35.37
C LEU A 6 14.77 -60.77 -35.44
N LEU A 7 15.07 -59.74 -36.23
CA LEU A 7 14.75 -59.48 -37.65
C LEU A 7 13.91 -58.19 -37.80
N ILE A 8 14.35 -57.34 -38.74
CA ILE A 8 13.58 -56.67 -39.81
C ILE A 8 12.37 -55.83 -39.36
N GLY A 9 12.24 -54.53 -39.68
CA GLY A 9 12.85 -53.74 -40.72
C GLY A 9 11.83 -52.70 -41.18
N SER A 10 12.22 -51.43 -41.29
CA SER A 10 11.48 -50.39 -42.01
C SER A 10 12.38 -49.19 -42.23
N SER A 11 13.33 -49.35 -43.14
CA SER A 11 13.91 -48.25 -43.89
C SER A 11 12.85 -47.73 -44.87
N ALA A 12 12.28 -46.57 -44.60
CA ALA A 12 11.66 -45.73 -45.62
C ALA A 12 12.41 -44.40 -45.64
N VAL A 13 13.44 -44.35 -46.50
CA VAL A 13 14.03 -43.10 -46.97
C VAL A 13 12.93 -42.41 -47.79
N ILE A 14 12.27 -41.40 -47.21
CA ILE A 14 11.44 -40.48 -47.99
C ILE A 14 12.39 -39.38 -48.47
N LEU A 15 12.69 -39.48 -49.76
CA LEU A 15 13.45 -38.51 -50.53
C LEU A 15 12.84 -37.12 -50.39
N ALA A 16 13.73 -36.13 -50.26
CA ALA A 16 13.40 -34.72 -50.35
C ALA A 16 12.58 -34.42 -51.61
N VAL A 17 11.35 -33.96 -51.42
CA VAL A 17 10.67 -33.07 -52.37
C VAL A 17 10.66 -31.70 -51.73
N SER A 18 11.43 -30.81 -52.34
CA SER A 18 11.33 -29.37 -52.19
C SER A 18 9.99 -28.94 -52.79
N ALA A 19 8.92 -28.97 -52.00
CA ALA A 19 7.70 -28.25 -52.32
C ALA A 19 7.80 -26.88 -51.65
N ALA A 20 8.30 -25.90 -52.40
CA ALA A 20 8.26 -24.50 -52.04
C ALA A 20 6.81 -24.10 -51.71
N HIS A 21 6.49 -24.02 -50.41
CA HIS A 21 5.32 -23.30 -49.93
C HIS A 21 5.76 -21.87 -49.63
N ALA A 22 5.67 -21.04 -50.66
CA ALA A 22 5.35 -19.64 -50.46
C ALA A 22 3.91 -19.59 -49.96
N ALA A 23 3.74 -19.52 -48.65
CA ALA A 23 2.53 -19.02 -48.04
C ALA A 23 3.01 -18.14 -46.90
N ASP A 24 2.79 -16.84 -47.09
CA ASP A 24 2.86 -15.75 -46.13
C ASP A 24 3.08 -16.26 -44.70
N ALA A 25 4.32 -16.13 -44.22
CA ALA A 25 4.57 -16.20 -42.80
C ALA A 25 3.84 -14.99 -42.22
N VAL A 26 2.55 -15.18 -41.92
CA VAL A 26 1.89 -14.44 -40.85
C VAL A 26 2.76 -14.77 -39.65
N VAL A 27 3.74 -13.90 -39.43
CA VAL A 27 4.42 -13.75 -38.16
C VAL A 27 3.28 -13.41 -37.22
N VAL A 28 2.68 -14.45 -36.65
CA VAL A 28 2.04 -14.35 -35.35
C VAL A 28 3.16 -13.80 -34.51
N ALA A 29 3.13 -12.48 -34.29
CA ALA A 29 3.94 -11.85 -33.29
C ALA A 29 3.73 -12.70 -32.06
N GLU A 30 4.73 -13.50 -31.72
CA GLU A 30 4.74 -14.25 -30.47
C GLU A 30 4.51 -13.16 -29.43
N PRO A 31 3.37 -13.16 -28.73
CA PRO A 31 2.99 -12.04 -27.89
C PRO A 31 4.13 -11.89 -26.91
N GLU A 32 4.93 -10.85 -27.12
CA GLU A 32 6.05 -10.54 -26.26
C GLU A 32 5.46 -10.54 -24.85
N PRO A 33 5.98 -11.37 -23.93
CA PRO A 33 5.41 -11.54 -22.62
C PRO A 33 5.43 -10.16 -21.99
N VAL A 34 4.26 -9.54 -22.01
CA VAL A 34 4.04 -8.16 -21.61
C VAL A 34 4.38 -8.15 -20.14
N GLU A 35 5.57 -7.65 -19.83
CA GLU A 35 6.10 -7.58 -18.49
C GLU A 35 5.38 -6.41 -17.81
N TYR A 36 4.13 -6.67 -17.42
CA TYR A 36 3.20 -5.65 -16.94
C TYR A 36 3.66 -4.99 -15.64
N VAL A 37 4.63 -5.58 -14.93
CA VAL A 37 5.09 -5.09 -13.63
C VAL A 37 6.61 -5.02 -13.64
N ARG A 38 7.13 -3.83 -13.93
CA ARG A 38 8.57 -3.53 -13.84
C ARG A 38 8.93 -3.19 -12.40
N VAL A 39 10.08 -3.64 -11.93
CA VAL A 39 10.59 -3.27 -10.60
C VAL A 39 11.01 -1.80 -10.62
N CYS A 40 10.67 -1.05 -9.57
CA CYS A 40 11.13 0.33 -9.39
C CYS A 40 12.23 0.39 -8.32
N ASP A 41 13.46 0.64 -8.75
CA ASP A 41 14.62 0.70 -7.84
C ASP A 41 14.80 2.08 -7.20
N ALA A 42 14.13 3.13 -7.69
CA ALA A 42 14.30 4.52 -7.23
C ALA A 42 13.95 4.71 -5.74
N TYR A 43 12.96 4.00 -5.22
CA TYR A 43 12.49 4.13 -3.83
C TYR A 43 12.78 2.89 -2.96
N GLY A 44 13.57 1.95 -3.48
CA GLY A 44 14.00 0.74 -2.80
C GLY A 44 13.07 -0.48 -2.97
N ALA A 45 13.30 -1.51 -2.16
CA ALA A 45 12.68 -2.80 -2.35
C ALA A 45 11.15 -2.81 -2.17
N GLY A 46 10.47 -3.58 -3.03
CA GLY A 46 9.03 -3.81 -3.02
C GLY A 46 8.20 -2.73 -3.72
N PHE A 47 8.84 -1.80 -4.45
CA PHE A 47 8.17 -0.90 -5.36
C PHE A 47 8.17 -1.47 -6.78
N PHE A 48 7.09 -1.23 -7.51
CA PHE A 48 6.92 -1.59 -8.90
C PHE A 48 6.28 -0.44 -9.67
N TYR A 49 6.57 -0.32 -10.97
CA TYR A 49 5.98 0.71 -11.80
C TYR A 49 4.53 0.40 -12.12
N ILE A 50 3.67 1.41 -12.05
CA ILE A 50 2.31 1.33 -12.59
C ILE A 50 2.42 1.35 -14.13
N PRO A 51 1.85 0.36 -14.85
CA PRO A 51 1.90 0.30 -16.30
C PRO A 51 1.47 1.63 -16.95
N GLY A 52 2.24 2.10 -17.93
CA GLY A 52 1.95 3.35 -18.64
C GLY A 52 2.39 4.63 -17.92
N THR A 53 3.09 4.53 -16.78
CA THR A 53 3.63 5.69 -16.05
C THR A 53 5.03 5.42 -15.48
N GLU A 54 5.69 6.47 -14.98
CA GLU A 54 6.93 6.38 -14.18
C GLU A 54 6.66 6.40 -12.67
N THR A 55 5.40 6.18 -12.27
CA THR A 55 4.98 6.14 -10.86
C THR A 55 5.32 4.79 -10.25
N CYS A 56 6.04 4.82 -9.13
CA CYS A 56 6.38 3.65 -8.34
C CYS A 56 5.32 3.39 -7.27
N LEU A 57 4.68 2.24 -7.31
CA LEU A 57 3.69 1.78 -6.35
C LEU A 57 4.26 0.66 -5.49
N LYS A 58 4.00 0.73 -4.19
CA LYS A 58 4.21 -0.37 -3.25
C LYS A 58 2.89 -0.74 -2.61
N ILE A 59 2.55 -2.02 -2.73
CA ILE A 59 1.43 -2.62 -2.03
C ILE A 59 2.01 -3.44 -0.89
N GLY A 60 1.54 -3.18 0.31
CA GLY A 60 1.96 -3.89 1.50
C GLY A 60 0.82 -4.00 2.49
N GLY A 61 1.15 -4.48 3.68
CA GLY A 61 0.15 -4.73 4.69
C GLY A 61 0.54 -5.86 5.62
N TYR A 62 -0.39 -6.22 6.49
CA TYR A 62 -0.27 -7.39 7.34
C TYR A 62 -1.64 -7.97 7.64
N LEU A 63 -1.67 -9.27 7.91
CA LEU A 63 -2.83 -9.95 8.48
C LEU A 63 -2.46 -10.37 9.90
N ARG A 64 -3.28 -9.98 10.86
CA ARG A 64 -3.12 -10.31 12.27
C ARG A 64 -4.36 -11.02 12.78
N TYR A 65 -4.15 -12.11 13.50
CA TYR A 65 -5.21 -12.81 14.23
C TYR A 65 -4.85 -12.88 15.71
N ASP A 66 -5.67 -12.25 16.54
CA ASP A 66 -5.55 -12.24 17.99
C ASP A 66 -6.64 -13.12 18.61
N VAL A 67 -6.24 -14.02 19.50
CA VAL A 67 -7.15 -14.72 20.40
C VAL A 67 -6.77 -14.37 21.83
N ARG A 68 -7.73 -13.86 22.60
CA ARG A 68 -7.56 -13.55 24.02
C ARG A 68 -8.57 -14.35 24.83
N GLY A 69 -8.11 -14.97 25.90
CA GLY A 69 -8.95 -15.69 26.86
C GLY A 69 -8.87 -15.04 28.24
N GLY A 70 -9.92 -15.19 29.04
CA GLY A 70 -10.00 -14.63 30.39
C GLY A 70 -10.39 -13.15 30.43
N ASP A 71 -10.50 -12.64 31.65
CA ASP A 71 -11.01 -11.31 31.96
C ASP A 71 -10.22 -10.20 31.26
N ASP A 72 -10.91 -9.12 30.90
CA ASP A 72 -10.26 -7.96 30.30
C ASP A 72 -9.52 -7.16 31.38
N PRO A 73 -8.17 -7.12 31.39
CA PRO A 73 -7.42 -6.38 32.40
C PRO A 73 -7.60 -4.86 32.29
N LEU A 74 -8.12 -4.33 31.17
CA LEU A 74 -8.39 -2.89 31.03
C LEU A 74 -9.76 -2.47 31.55
N THR A 75 -10.78 -3.28 31.30
CA THR A 75 -12.17 -2.89 31.55
C THR A 75 -12.78 -3.60 32.75
N GLY A 76 -12.11 -4.62 33.29
CA GLY A 76 -12.62 -5.46 34.37
C GLY A 76 -13.83 -6.31 33.95
N VAL A 77 -14.19 -6.30 32.66
CA VAL A 77 -15.30 -7.08 32.12
C VAL A 77 -14.87 -8.53 32.05
N LYS A 78 -15.65 -9.41 32.69
CA LYS A 78 -15.49 -10.85 32.55
C LYS A 78 -15.73 -11.22 31.10
N ARG A 79 -14.69 -11.73 30.44
CA ARG A 79 -14.89 -12.35 29.13
C ARG A 79 -15.36 -13.78 29.42
N ASP A 80 -16.68 -13.99 29.43
CA ASP A 80 -17.28 -15.31 29.63
C ASP A 80 -16.84 -16.36 28.58
N SER A 81 -16.14 -15.92 27.51
CA SER A 81 -15.62 -16.74 26.44
C SER A 81 -14.40 -16.09 25.76
N TRP A 82 -13.94 -16.66 24.64
CA TRP A 82 -12.81 -16.19 23.85
C TRP A 82 -13.11 -14.88 23.11
N TYR A 83 -12.18 -13.93 23.16
CA TYR A 83 -12.16 -12.76 22.30
C TYR A 83 -11.29 -13.03 21.07
N LYS A 84 -11.90 -12.99 19.89
CA LYS A 84 -11.26 -13.23 18.60
C LYS A 84 -11.29 -11.94 17.79
N ARG A 85 -10.12 -11.49 17.36
CA ARG A 85 -9.97 -10.32 16.49
C ARG A 85 -9.06 -10.64 15.31
N THR A 86 -9.60 -10.53 14.11
CA THR A 86 -8.82 -10.54 12.87
C THR A 86 -8.70 -9.11 12.37
N ARG A 87 -7.49 -8.67 12.03
CA ARG A 87 -7.24 -7.38 11.38
C ARG A 87 -6.42 -7.60 10.12
N ALA A 88 -6.94 -7.17 8.98
CA ALA A 88 -6.19 -7.02 7.74
C ALA A 88 -5.86 -5.55 7.54
N SER A 89 -4.57 -5.24 7.39
CA SER A 89 -4.07 -3.93 6.99
C SER A 89 -3.64 -4.00 5.54
N LEU A 90 -4.14 -3.10 4.70
CA LEU A 90 -3.65 -2.88 3.34
C LEU A 90 -3.07 -1.48 3.23
N ARG A 91 -1.88 -1.38 2.64
CA ARG A 91 -1.11 -0.16 2.47
C ARG A 91 -0.79 0.02 1.00
N PHE A 92 -1.09 1.18 0.47
CA PHE A 92 -0.72 1.60 -0.88
C PHE A 92 0.14 2.86 -0.76
N ASP A 93 1.37 2.80 -1.28
CA ASP A 93 2.33 3.90 -1.30
C ASP A 93 2.76 4.14 -2.74
N ALA A 94 2.25 5.20 -3.37
CA ALA A 94 2.59 5.60 -4.73
C ALA A 94 3.52 6.81 -4.67
N ARG A 95 4.63 6.77 -5.42
CA ARG A 95 5.64 7.82 -5.48
C ARG A 95 6.05 8.13 -6.90
N SER A 96 6.16 9.41 -7.22
CA SER A 96 6.59 9.90 -8.53
C SER A 96 7.56 11.06 -8.33
N GLU A 97 8.64 11.10 -9.10
CA GLU A 97 9.53 12.27 -9.08
C GLU A 97 8.90 13.39 -9.92
N THR A 98 8.85 14.60 -9.37
CA THR A 98 8.37 15.80 -10.07
C THR A 98 9.42 16.91 -9.96
N GLU A 99 9.30 17.96 -10.76
CA GLU A 99 10.21 19.11 -10.70
C GLU A 99 10.23 19.81 -9.32
N LEU A 100 9.15 19.65 -8.54
CA LEU A 100 8.99 20.21 -7.20
C LEU A 100 9.41 19.21 -6.08
N GLY A 101 10.01 18.09 -6.45
CA GLY A 101 10.40 16.98 -5.56
C GLY A 101 9.48 15.77 -5.68
N THR A 102 9.65 14.82 -4.77
CA THR A 102 8.87 13.58 -4.77
C THR A 102 7.41 13.84 -4.39
N LEU A 103 6.49 13.49 -5.29
CA LEU A 103 5.06 13.38 -5.02
C LEU A 103 4.77 12.00 -4.45
N ARG A 104 4.31 11.93 -3.20
CA ARG A 104 3.93 10.69 -2.52
C ARG A 104 2.46 10.70 -2.16
N SER A 105 1.73 9.68 -2.59
CA SER A 105 0.37 9.39 -2.17
C SER A 105 0.36 8.12 -1.32
N TYR A 106 -0.09 8.21 -0.07
CA TYR A 106 -0.11 7.08 0.86
C TYR A 106 -1.50 6.88 1.45
N ILE A 107 -1.98 5.64 1.46
CA ILE A 107 -3.21 5.25 2.16
C ILE A 107 -3.00 3.91 2.88
N GLU A 108 -3.52 3.83 4.11
CA GLU A 108 -3.60 2.62 4.91
C GLU A 108 -5.04 2.38 5.32
N THR A 109 -5.52 1.16 5.11
CA THR A 109 -6.89 0.73 5.40
C THR A 109 -6.86 -0.46 6.34
N TYR A 110 -7.71 -0.45 7.36
CA TYR A 110 -7.88 -1.55 8.30
C TYR A 110 -9.27 -2.16 8.12
N PHE A 111 -9.30 -3.45 7.84
CA PHE A 111 -10.49 -4.30 7.91
C PHE A 111 -10.38 -5.14 9.17
N GLN A 112 -11.31 -4.94 10.10
CA GLN A 112 -11.28 -5.60 11.39
C GLN A 112 -12.56 -6.39 11.63
N TYR A 113 -12.39 -7.68 11.91
CA TYR A 113 -13.46 -8.54 12.39
C TYR A 113 -13.22 -8.85 13.87
N THR A 114 -14.17 -8.52 14.73
CA THR A 114 -14.09 -8.74 16.18
C THR A 114 -15.36 -9.40 16.67
N ASN A 115 -15.28 -10.65 17.15
CA ASN A 115 -16.40 -11.38 17.76
C ASN A 115 -17.74 -11.28 17.01
N GLY A 116 -17.75 -11.43 15.68
CA GLY A 116 -18.99 -11.32 14.89
C GLY A 116 -19.26 -9.95 14.28
N SER A 117 -18.54 -8.91 14.69
CA SER A 117 -18.70 -7.55 14.17
C SER A 117 -17.61 -7.21 13.15
N ASN A 118 -18.02 -6.64 12.01
CA ASN A 118 -17.13 -6.11 10.98
C ASN A 118 -16.98 -4.59 11.15
N ASN A 119 -15.76 -4.09 11.07
CA ASN A 119 -15.45 -2.66 11.02
C ASN A 119 -14.39 -2.41 9.93
N ALA A 120 -14.50 -1.30 9.20
CA ALA A 120 -13.50 -0.86 8.22
C ALA A 120 -13.22 0.62 8.45
N TYR A 121 -11.94 0.99 8.54
CA TYR A 121 -11.55 2.37 8.76
C TYR A 121 -10.19 2.69 8.13
N ILE A 122 -9.94 3.97 7.89
CA ILE A 122 -8.73 4.49 7.25
C ILE A 122 -7.92 5.23 8.32
N PRO A 123 -6.89 4.61 8.93
CA PRO A 123 -6.04 5.29 9.89
C PRO A 123 -5.17 6.38 9.25
N LYS A 124 -4.73 6.22 8.00
CA LYS A 124 -3.84 7.17 7.32
C LYS A 124 -4.22 7.31 5.84
N ALA A 125 -4.32 8.54 5.38
CA ALA A 125 -4.51 8.88 3.97
C ALA A 125 -3.98 10.29 3.71
N TYR A 126 -2.85 10.42 3.02
CA TYR A 126 -2.22 11.72 2.77
C TYR A 126 -1.50 11.78 1.43
N ILE A 127 -1.31 13.01 0.98
CA ILE A 127 -0.49 13.37 -0.18
C ILE A 127 0.65 14.26 0.32
N GLU A 128 1.85 14.04 -0.20
CA GLU A 128 3.05 14.80 0.12
C GLU A 128 3.76 15.22 -1.17
N LEU A 129 4.22 16.46 -1.25
CA LEU A 129 4.97 17.01 -2.37
C LEU A 129 6.08 17.89 -1.83
N GLY A 130 7.35 17.52 -2.06
CA GLY A 130 8.49 18.38 -1.71
C GLY A 130 8.53 18.85 -0.25
N GLY A 131 8.05 18.02 0.69
CA GLY A 131 7.97 18.35 2.12
C GLY A 131 6.66 19.00 2.58
N PHE A 132 5.78 19.43 1.66
CA PHE A 132 4.40 19.77 1.99
C PHE A 132 3.57 18.50 2.10
N ARG A 133 2.85 18.28 3.21
CA ARG A 133 1.98 17.10 3.40
C ARG A 133 0.58 17.53 3.80
N VAL A 134 -0.44 16.96 3.17
CA VAL A 134 -1.85 17.17 3.53
C VAL A 134 -2.61 15.85 3.59
N GLY A 135 -3.40 15.65 4.65
CA GLY A 135 -4.31 14.50 4.76
C GLY A 135 -4.54 14.03 6.18
N ALA A 136 -5.14 12.85 6.32
CA ALA A 136 -5.29 12.16 7.60
C ALA A 136 -3.98 11.43 7.95
N VAL A 137 -3.37 11.80 9.06
CA VAL A 137 -2.14 11.19 9.59
C VAL A 137 -2.25 11.06 11.10
N ASP A 138 -1.32 10.31 11.69
CA ASP A 138 -1.21 10.28 13.13
C ASP A 138 -0.69 11.63 13.65
N SER A 139 -1.07 11.98 14.87
CA SER A 139 -0.53 13.19 15.51
C SER A 139 1.00 13.09 15.64
N GLN A 140 1.69 14.17 15.33
CA GLN A 140 3.16 14.23 15.47
C GLN A 140 3.61 14.12 16.93
N PHE A 141 2.75 14.45 17.88
CA PHE A 141 3.03 14.27 19.31
C PHE A 141 2.99 12.78 19.72
N THR A 142 2.04 12.01 19.19
CA THR A 142 1.95 10.57 19.47
C THR A 142 3.04 9.79 18.73
N SER A 143 3.43 10.21 17.52
CA SER A 143 4.55 9.60 16.79
C SER A 143 5.91 9.90 17.43
N TRP A 144 6.15 11.13 17.88
CA TRP A 144 7.40 11.52 18.54
C TRP A 144 7.60 10.81 19.90
N THR A 145 6.52 10.63 20.66
CA THR A 145 6.55 9.87 21.93
C THR A 145 6.55 8.34 21.71
N ASN A 146 6.68 7.88 20.46
CA ASN A 146 6.64 6.47 20.07
C ASN A 146 5.41 5.72 20.62
N TYR A 147 4.23 6.34 20.54
CA TYR A 147 2.96 5.78 21.04
C TYR A 147 3.06 5.33 22.52
N ALA A 148 3.73 6.15 23.36
CA ALA A 148 4.04 5.85 24.76
C ALA A 148 4.99 4.66 25.00
N GLY A 149 5.68 4.17 23.96
CA GLY A 149 6.68 3.11 24.01
C GLY A 149 6.09 1.69 24.01
N ASP A 150 6.93 0.68 24.25
CA ASP A 150 6.56 -0.74 24.27
C ASP A 150 5.82 -1.15 25.56
N ILE A 151 4.78 -0.40 25.93
CA ILE A 151 3.98 -0.69 27.12
C ILE A 151 2.82 -1.60 26.73
N ILE A 152 2.69 -2.73 27.45
CA ILE A 152 1.50 -3.58 27.36
C ILE A 152 0.31 -2.77 27.90
N ASN A 153 -0.67 -2.51 27.04
CA ASN A 153 -1.83 -1.63 27.31
C ASN A 153 -1.48 -0.14 27.39
N ASP A 154 -0.70 0.34 26.42
CA ASP A 154 -0.51 1.76 26.12
C ASP A 154 -1.81 2.58 26.20
N ASN A 155 -2.92 2.05 25.70
CA ASN A 155 -4.21 2.73 25.60
C ASN A 155 -4.94 3.05 26.94
N VAL A 156 -4.31 2.83 28.10
CA VAL A 156 -4.85 3.18 29.44
C VAL A 156 -4.63 4.66 29.77
N ILE A 157 -3.58 5.27 29.20
CA ILE A 157 -3.26 6.69 29.42
C ILE A 157 -3.44 7.42 28.08
N ALA A 158 -4.27 8.47 28.05
CA ALA A 158 -4.42 9.28 26.86
C ALA A 158 -3.20 10.19 26.68
N TYR A 159 -2.30 9.84 25.76
CA TYR A 159 -1.10 10.62 25.42
C TYR A 159 -1.28 11.55 24.21
N GLY A 160 -2.46 11.53 23.58
CA GLY A 160 -2.78 12.44 22.50
C GLY A 160 -3.85 11.86 21.58
N PRO A 161 -4.31 12.64 20.60
CA PRO A 161 -5.23 12.12 19.60
C PRO A 161 -4.50 11.25 18.58
N ASP A 162 -5.07 10.09 18.26
CA ASP A 162 -4.48 9.13 17.33
C ASP A 162 -4.39 9.70 15.91
N THR A 163 -5.54 9.86 15.24
CA THR A 163 -5.62 10.34 13.84
C THR A 163 -6.16 11.77 13.77
N ARG A 164 -5.49 12.63 13.00
CA ARG A 164 -5.87 14.03 12.74
C ARG A 164 -5.74 14.35 11.25
N HIS A 165 -6.52 15.31 10.77
CA HIS A 165 -6.18 15.95 9.50
C HIS A 165 -5.00 16.88 9.78
N MET A 166 -3.88 16.65 9.12
CA MET A 166 -2.72 17.52 9.22
C MET A 166 -2.38 18.11 7.86
N ALA A 167 -2.03 19.39 7.88
CA ALA A 167 -1.33 20.07 6.80
C ALA A 167 0.04 20.52 7.33
N THR A 168 1.12 20.10 6.68
CA THR A 168 2.51 20.47 6.99
C THR A 168 3.03 21.30 5.83
N LEU A 169 3.53 22.50 6.11
CA LEU A 169 4.16 23.41 5.15
C LEU A 169 5.66 23.12 5.04
N ALA A 170 6.28 23.53 3.92
CA ALA A 170 7.71 23.30 3.64
C ALA A 170 8.67 23.87 4.71
N GLU A 171 8.20 24.83 5.52
CA GLU A 171 8.94 25.43 6.64
C GLU A 171 8.79 24.66 7.96
N GLY A 172 8.13 23.49 7.95
CA GLY A 172 7.88 22.68 9.14
C GLY A 172 6.69 23.15 9.99
N VAL A 173 5.99 24.22 9.58
CA VAL A 173 4.75 24.67 10.23
C VAL A 173 3.64 23.66 9.97
N GLN A 174 3.02 23.15 11.05
CA GLN A 174 2.00 22.11 11.00
C GLN A 174 0.67 22.60 11.59
N LEU A 175 -0.43 22.31 10.91
CA LEU A 175 -1.78 22.56 11.36
C LEU A 175 -2.50 21.21 11.51
N SER A 176 -3.05 20.93 12.68
CA SER A 176 -3.80 19.70 12.99
C SER A 176 -5.25 20.04 13.33
N PHE A 177 -6.20 19.42 12.64
CA PHE A 177 -7.63 19.57 12.91
C PHE A 177 -8.26 18.22 13.27
N PRO A 178 -9.16 18.16 14.27
CA PRO A 178 -9.88 16.94 14.62
C PRO A 178 -10.89 16.56 13.53
N PHE A 179 -11.03 15.25 13.28
CA PHE A 179 -11.94 14.67 12.27
C PHE A 179 -13.39 15.15 12.39
N ASN A 180 -13.85 15.49 13.60
CA ASN A 180 -15.23 15.90 13.88
C ASN A 180 -15.49 17.42 13.71
N SER A 181 -14.51 18.25 13.31
CA SER A 181 -14.67 19.72 13.29
C SER A 181 -14.60 20.38 11.92
N LEU A 182 -14.71 19.62 10.83
CA LEU A 182 -14.74 20.18 9.48
C LEU A 182 -16.09 20.86 9.21
N ASN A 183 -16.27 22.07 9.72
CA ASN A 183 -17.31 22.97 9.25
C ASN A 183 -16.75 23.79 8.07
N SER A 184 -17.55 23.95 7.01
CA SER A 184 -17.14 24.57 5.72
C SER A 184 -16.56 25.98 5.84
N SER A 185 -16.85 26.68 6.94
CA SER A 185 -16.35 28.04 7.24
C SER A 185 -14.88 28.07 7.68
N LEU A 186 -14.34 26.99 8.26
CA LEU A 186 -12.93 26.90 8.65
C LEU A 186 -12.02 26.47 7.49
N LEU A 187 -12.57 25.92 6.41
CA LEU A 187 -11.76 25.60 5.21
C LEU A 187 -11.58 26.84 4.31
N THR A 188 -12.60 27.69 4.23
CA THR A 188 -12.60 28.88 3.35
C THR A 188 -11.80 30.05 3.92
N SER A 189 -11.75 30.25 5.24
CA SER A 189 -10.91 31.30 5.82
C SER A 189 -9.42 30.99 5.69
N PHE A 190 -9.02 29.72 5.79
CA PHE A 190 -7.61 29.31 5.73
C PHE A 190 -7.06 29.27 4.31
N ALA A 191 -7.83 28.83 3.32
CA ALA A 191 -7.43 28.95 1.91
C ALA A 191 -7.14 30.42 1.54
N SER A 192 -7.90 31.36 2.12
CA SER A 192 -7.70 32.81 1.94
C SER A 192 -6.42 33.30 2.62
N THR A 193 -6.16 32.92 3.88
CA THR A 193 -4.95 33.36 4.60
C THR A 193 -3.66 32.78 4.02
N THR A 194 -3.66 31.51 3.60
CA THR A 194 -2.48 30.87 3.00
C THR A 194 -2.19 31.40 1.60
N LEU A 195 -3.21 31.72 0.78
CA LEU A 195 -3.02 32.41 -0.49
C LEU A 195 -2.51 33.85 -0.30
N HIS A 196 -2.97 34.56 0.73
CA HIS A 196 -2.48 35.92 1.00
C HIS A 196 -1.00 35.96 1.36
N GLN A 197 -0.51 34.95 2.09
CA GLN A 197 0.88 34.89 2.53
C GLN A 197 1.85 34.47 1.41
N TYR A 198 1.37 33.75 0.38
CA TYR A 198 2.16 33.40 -0.81
C TYR A 198 2.09 34.44 -1.95
N TYR A 199 1.10 35.34 -1.96
CA TYR A 199 0.96 36.37 -3.01
C TYR A 199 1.48 37.77 -2.61
N PHE A 200 1.81 38.00 -1.34
CA PHE A 200 2.30 39.29 -0.82
C PHE A 200 3.66 39.22 -0.10
N GLY A 201 4.45 38.17 -0.34
CA GLY A 201 5.85 38.06 0.09
C GLY A 201 6.82 38.43 -1.02
#